data_AF-A0A973BBW7-F1
#
_entry.id   AF-A0A973BBW7-F1
#
_cell.length_a   1.000
_cell.length_b   1.000
_cell.length_c   1.000
_cell.angle_alpha   90.00
_cell.angle_beta   90.00
_cell.angle_gamma   90.00
#
_symmetry.space_group_name_H-M   'P 1'
#
loop_
_entity.id
_entity.type
_entity.pdbx_description
1 polymer ?
#
loop_
_entity_poly.entity_id
_entity_poly.type
_entity_poly.pdbx_seq_one_letter_code
_entity_poly.pdbx_strand_id
1 'polypeptide(L)' 'MKVLPFKIPKSSDTSLIIQEDKVKAFYDKFHQHEEIQISLIVEGEGQLIVGDSINDYKANDLLVIGSN' A
#
# COMPACT_ATOMS: atom_id res chain seq x y z
N MET A 1 12.67 13.27 1.69
CA MET A 1 12.26 12.58 0.45
C MET A 1 10.99 13.23 -0.07
N LYS A 2 10.73 13.21 -1.38
CA LYS A 2 9.52 13.86 -1.95
C LYS A 2 8.35 12.89 -1.86
N VAL A 3 7.33 13.22 -1.07
CA VAL A 3 6.07 12.48 -1.01
C VAL A 3 5.23 12.85 -2.23
N LEU A 4 4.73 11.85 -2.95
CA LEU A 4 3.85 12.06 -4.09
C LEU A 4 2.39 11.85 -3.68
N PRO A 5 1.46 12.72 -4.10
CA PRO A 5 0.05 12.44 -3.93
C PRO A 5 -0.32 11.21 -4.76
N PHE A 6 -0.94 10.22 -4.14
CA PHE A 6 -1.49 9.06 -4.84
C PHE A 6 -2.99 9.22 -4.98
N LYS A 7 -3.41 9.85 -6.09
CA LYS A 7 -4.84 9.91 -6.45
C LYS A 7 -5.17 8.76 -7.38
N ILE A 8 -5.83 7.75 -6.82
CA ILE A 8 -6.48 6.71 -7.62
C ILE A 8 -7.69 7.39 -8.30
N PRO A 9 -7.87 7.28 -9.63
CA PRO A 9 -9.11 7.72 -10.28
C PRO A 9 -10.28 6.89 -9.76
N LYS A 10 -11.26 7.51 -9.10
CA LYS A 10 -12.46 6.84 -8.55
C LYS A 10 -13.72 7.51 -9.05
N SER A 11 -14.80 6.74 -9.22
CA SER A 11 -16.14 7.33 -9.24
C SER A 11 -16.50 7.74 -7.81
N SER A 12 -17.35 8.76 -7.66
CA SER A 12 -17.84 9.22 -6.35
C SER A 12 -18.53 8.12 -5.53
N ASP A 13 -18.95 7.04 -6.19
CA ASP A 13 -19.83 6.02 -5.61
C ASP A 13 -19.07 4.73 -5.26
N THR A 14 -17.73 4.75 -5.30
CA THR A 14 -16.90 3.56 -5.05
C THR A 14 -16.52 3.45 -3.57
N SER A 15 -17.03 2.43 -2.89
CA SER A 15 -16.72 2.15 -1.47
C SER A 15 -15.53 1.21 -1.25
N LEU A 16 -15.17 0.40 -2.25
CA LEU A 16 -14.07 -0.55 -2.21
C LEU A 16 -13.42 -0.67 -3.58
N ILE A 17 -12.09 -0.63 -3.61
CA ILE A 17 -11.28 -0.93 -4.80
C ILE A 17 -10.43 -2.14 -4.47
N ILE A 18 -10.42 -3.10 -5.39
CA ILE A 18 -9.58 -4.30 -5.29
C ILE A 18 -8.56 -4.24 -6.42
N GLN A 19 -7.29 -4.43 -6.08
CA GLN A 19 -6.18 -4.47 -7.02
C GLN A 19 -5.32 -5.70 -6.71
N GLU A 20 -4.83 -6.37 -7.76
CA GLU A 20 -3.85 -7.45 -7.66
C GLU A 20 -2.55 -6.98 -8.32
N ASP A 21 -1.44 -6.99 -7.58
CA ASP A 21 -0.14 -6.56 -8.07
C ASP A 21 0.84 -7.73 -8.14
N LYS A 22 1.31 -8.03 -9.36
CA LYS A 22 2.33 -9.06 -9.63
C LYS A 22 3.59 -8.39 -10.15
N VAL A 23 4.38 -7.86 -9.22
CA VAL A 23 5.56 -7.04 -9.51
C VAL A 23 6.77 -7.54 -8.72
N LYS A 24 7.98 -7.23 -9.20
CA LYS A 24 9.22 -7.59 -8.47
C LYS A 24 9.45 -6.75 -7.22
N ALA A 25 8.99 -5.51 -7.23
CA ALA A 25 9.03 -4.59 -6.11
C ALA A 25 7.75 -3.76 -6.15
N PHE A 26 7.03 -3.72 -5.03
CA PHE A 26 5.77 -3.02 -4.90
C PHE A 26 6.03 -1.59 -4.41
N TYR A 27 5.71 -0.60 -5.25
CA TYR A 27 5.86 0.85 -5.01
C TYR A 27 7.20 1.30 -4.38
N ASP A 28 8.18 1.62 -5.23
CA ASP A 28 9.50 2.10 -4.82
C ASP A 28 9.54 3.61 -4.44
N LYS A 29 8.38 4.24 -4.26
CA LYS A 29 8.25 5.69 -3.98
C LYS A 29 7.28 5.97 -2.83
N PHE A 30 7.67 6.90 -1.98
CA PHE A 30 6.82 7.42 -0.91
C PHE A 30 5.60 8.12 -1.46
N HIS A 31 4.44 7.77 -0.91
CA HIS A 31 3.17 8.35 -1.29
C HIS A 31 2.23 8.46 -0.09
N GLN A 32 1.17 9.25 -0.27
CA GLN A 32 0.09 9.42 0.71
C GLN A 32 -1.25 9.32 0.01
N HIS A 33 -2.23 8.75 0.71
CA HIS A 33 -3.62 8.60 0.28
C HIS A 33 -4.55 8.80 1.50
N GLU A 34 -5.77 9.26 1.25
CA GLU A 34 -6.78 9.51 2.31
C GLU A 34 -7.53 8.23 2.70
N GLU A 35 -7.36 7.15 1.94
CA GLU A 35 -8.09 5.90 2.16
C GLU A 35 -7.37 4.96 3.13
N ILE A 36 -8.14 4.03 3.69
CA ILE A 36 -7.56 2.88 4.38
C ILE A 36 -7.09 1.88 3.33
N GLN A 37 -5.84 1.45 3.43
CA GLN A 37 -5.27 0.39 2.58
C GLN A 37 -5.17 -0.92 3.37
N ILE A 38 -5.66 -2.00 2.76
CA ILE A 38 -5.53 -3.35 3.27
C ILE A 38 -4.85 -4.20 2.19
N SER A 39 -3.73 -4.82 2.53
CA SER A 39 -2.95 -5.62 1.58
C SER A 39 -2.61 -6.98 2.20
N LEU A 40 -3.02 -8.05 1.52
CA LEU A 40 -2.57 -9.41 1.83
C LEU A 40 -1.37 -9.75 0.95
N ILE A 41 -0.26 -10.14 1.56
CA ILE A 41 0.91 -10.62 0.82
C ILE A 41 0.67 -12.09 0.45
N VAL A 42 0.28 -12.36 -0.80
CA VAL A 42 0.03 -13.73 -1.26
C VAL A 42 1.35 -14.51 -1.42
N GLU A 43 2.39 -13.86 -1.95
CA GLU A 43 3.72 -14.43 -2.16
C GLU A 43 4.79 -13.34 -2.04
N GLY A 44 5.99 -13.71 -1.61
CA GLY A 44 7.14 -12.82 -1.47
C GLY A 44 7.41 -12.35 -0.03
N GLU A 45 8.47 -11.57 0.12
CA GLU A 45 8.92 -10.97 1.38
C GLU A 45 9.67 -9.67 1.09
N GLY A 46 9.83 -8.82 2.11
CA GLY A 46 10.53 -7.56 1.95
C GLY A 46 10.41 -6.66 3.17
N GLN A 47 10.72 -5.38 2.96
CA GLN A 47 10.59 -4.34 3.99
C GLN A 47 9.56 -3.30 3.56
N LEU A 48 8.68 -2.96 4.49
CA LEU A 48 7.69 -1.91 4.37
C LEU A 48 8.15 -0.71 5.18
N ILE A 49 8.15 0.47 4.55
CA ILE A 49 8.44 1.73 5.21
C ILE A 49 7.16 2.55 5.33
N VAL A 50 6.74 2.86 6.56
CA VAL A 50 5.56 3.69 6.85
C VAL A 50 5.93 4.71 7.93
N GLY A 51 5.78 5.99 7.61
CA GLY A 51 6.19 7.07 8.50
C GLY A 51 7.69 7.02 8.81
N ASP A 52 8.02 6.87 10.10
CA ASP A 52 9.37 6.71 10.63
C ASP A 52 9.73 5.25 10.97
N SER A 53 8.87 4.29 10.61
CA SER A 53 9.06 2.86 10.88
C SER A 53 9.48 2.08 9.64
N ILE A 54 10.28 1.03 9.86
CA ILE A 54 10.62 0.00 8.89
C ILE A 54 10.19 -1.33 9.49
N ASN A 55 9.36 -2.09 8.77
CA ASN A 55 8.82 -3.36 9.20
C ASN A 55 9.11 -4.42 8.14
N ASP A 56 9.55 -5.60 8.54
CA ASP A 56 9.65 -6.72 7.61
C ASP A 56 8.26 -7.32 7.38
N TYR A 57 8.01 -7.82 6.17
CA TYR A 57 6.80 -8.57 5.82
C TYR A 57 7.16 -9.82 5.03
N LYS A 58 6.26 -10.81 5.06
CA LYS A 58 6.36 -12.07 4.32
C LYS A 58 5.00 -12.55 3.84
N ALA A 59 5.00 -13.63 3.07
CA ALA A 59 3.79 -14.28 2.61
C ALA A 59 2.84 -14.62 3.78
N ASN A 60 1.54 -14.39 3.55
CA ASN A 60 0.41 -14.45 4.48
C ASN A 60 0.32 -13.32 5.51
N ASP A 61 1.21 -12.34 5.50
CA ASP A 61 1.02 -11.14 6.32
C ASP A 61 -0.12 -10.29 5.77
N LEU A 62 -0.92 -9.74 6.68
CA LEU A 62 -1.97 -8.76 6.39
C LEU A 62 -1.52 -7.38 6.86
N LEU A 63 -1.28 -6.49 5.90
CA LEU A 63 -0.93 -5.10 6.16
C LEU A 63 -2.20 -4.26 6.20
N VAL A 64 -2.38 -3.47 7.26
CA VAL A 64 -3.49 -2.52 7.41
C VAL A 64 -2.90 -1.14 7.69
N ILE A 65 -3.05 -0.23 6.73
CA ILE A 65 -2.54 1.14 6.80
C ILE A 65 -3.74 2.08 6.85
N GLY A 66 -3.81 2.88 7.91
CA GLY A 66 -4.89 3.85 8.11
C GLY A 66 -4.86 4.99 7.09
N SER A 67 -5.96 5.75 7.05
CA SER A 67 -6.03 7.01 6.31
C SER A 67 -5.07 8.07 6.88
N ASN A 68 -4.51 8.92 6.01
CA ASN A 68 -3.89 10.19 6.42
C ASN A 68 -4.91 11.32 6.58
#